data_AF-A0A967EQV0-F1
#
_entry.id   AF-A0A967EQV0-F1
#
_cell.length_a   1.000
_cell.length_b   1.000
_cell.length_c   1.000
_cell.angle_alpha   90.00
_cell.angle_beta   90.00
_cell.angle_gamma   90.00
#
_symmetry.space_group_name_H-M   'P 1'
#
loop_
_entity.id
_entity.type
_entity.pdbx_description
1 polymer ?
#
loop_
_entity_poly.entity_id
_entity_poly.type
_entity_poly.pdbx_seq_one_letter_code
_entity_poly.pdbx_strand_id
1 'polypeptide(L)'
;MNLYAFELGRKRHLCFSELMAILGEENLVEKNNDTAIFKLDLPDPEAMQNRLGGTIKIIKILDHSKTLNDKDLKDPIQKILEKDFHDHEGKIPFAINILNFKNPR
;
A
#
# COMPACT_ATOMS: atom_id res chain seq x y z
N MET A 1 0.64 -13.51 2.64
CA MET A 1 0.34 -12.30 3.44
C MET A 1 1.40 -11.25 3.20
N ASN A 2 0.97 -10.08 2.76
CA ASN A 2 1.81 -8.92 2.44
C ASN A 2 1.70 -7.87 3.56
N LEU A 3 2.66 -6.96 3.60
CA LEU A 3 2.61 -5.82 4.51
C LEU A 3 1.93 -4.64 3.80
N TYR A 4 1.05 -3.96 4.52
CA TYR A 4 0.38 -2.75 4.05
C TYR A 4 0.49 -1.67 5.12
N ALA A 5 0.91 -0.48 4.70
CA ALA A 5 0.85 0.74 5.50
C ALA A 5 -0.43 1.51 5.15
N PHE A 6 -1.17 1.89 6.18
CA PHE A 6 -2.39 2.68 6.11
C PHE A 6 -2.08 4.07 6.65
N GLU A 7 -2.18 5.09 5.80
CA GLU A 7 -2.00 6.48 6.17
C GLU A 7 -3.30 7.01 6.79
N LEU A 8 -3.21 7.46 8.04
CA LEU A 8 -4.35 7.84 8.86
C LEU A 8 -4.80 9.27 8.60
N GLY A 9 -6.11 9.47 8.55
CA GLY A 9 -6.75 10.77 8.40
C GLY A 9 -6.55 11.72 9.58
N ARG A 10 -7.13 12.92 9.46
CA ARG A 10 -7.08 14.00 10.48
C ARG A 10 -7.50 13.52 11.87
N LYS A 11 -8.49 12.64 11.95
CA LYS A 11 -8.99 12.05 13.22
C LYS A 11 -8.30 10.71 13.48
N ARG A 12 -6.97 10.71 13.56
CA ARG A 12 -6.09 9.52 13.65
C ARG A 12 -6.59 8.42 14.58
N HIS A 13 -7.05 8.76 15.78
CA HIS A 13 -7.57 7.79 16.74
C HIS A 13 -8.81 7.05 16.22
N LEU A 14 -9.77 7.77 15.62
CA LEU A 14 -10.95 7.15 15.02
C LEU A 14 -10.58 6.29 13.82
N CYS A 15 -9.67 6.79 12.96
CA CYS A 15 -9.20 6.04 11.80
C CYS A 15 -8.52 4.74 12.23
N PHE A 16 -7.67 4.81 13.25
CA PHE A 16 -7.03 3.63 13.81
C PHE A 16 -8.04 2.65 14.43
N SER A 17 -9.02 3.13 15.19
CA SER A 17 -10.08 2.28 15.76
C SER A 17 -10.93 1.60 14.67
N GLU A 18 -11.24 2.29 13.57
CA GLU A 18 -11.89 1.72 12.39
C GLU A 18 -11.05 0.58 11.80
N LEU A 19 -9.75 0.80 11.60
CA LEU A 19 -8.83 -0.22 11.11
C LEU A 19 -8.78 -1.44 12.05
N MET A 20 -8.73 -1.23 13.37
CA MET A 20 -8.76 -2.32 14.35
C MET A 20 -10.06 -3.12 14.28
N ALA A 21 -11.20 -2.46 14.16
CA ALA A 21 -12.50 -3.12 14.07
C ALA A 21 -12.66 -3.95 12.78
N ILE A 22 -12.08 -3.49 11.67
CA ILE A 22 -12.23 -4.14 10.36
C ILE A 22 -11.16 -5.22 10.14
N LEU A 23 -9.91 -4.93 10.54
CA LEU A 23 -8.73 -5.73 10.19
C LEU A 23 -8.24 -6.61 11.32
N GLY A 24 -8.71 -6.41 12.56
CA GLY A 24 -8.28 -7.18 13.73
C GLY A 24 -6.92 -6.76 14.28
N GLU A 25 -6.77 -6.86 15.61
CA GLU A 25 -5.53 -6.52 16.32
C GLU A 25 -4.41 -7.54 16.04
N GLU A 26 -4.77 -8.79 15.74
CA GLU A 26 -3.84 -9.86 15.42
C GLU A 26 -3.04 -9.62 14.13
N ASN A 27 -3.56 -8.77 13.24
CA ASN A 27 -2.92 -8.41 11.98
C ASN A 27 -2.06 -7.14 12.10
N LEU A 28 -2.09 -6.45 13.25
CA LEU A 28 -1.28 -5.26 13.50
C LEU A 28 0.19 -5.64 13.68
N VAL A 29 1.07 -4.99 12.93
CA VAL A 29 2.52 -5.17 13.04
C VAL A 29 3.15 -4.01 13.79
N GLU A 30 2.80 -2.79 13.40
CA GLU A 30 3.37 -1.57 13.95
C GLU A 30 2.38 -0.41 13.83
N LYS A 31 2.46 0.55 14.75
CA LYS A 31 1.73 1.80 14.65
C LYS A 31 2.66 2.98 14.98
N ASN A 32 2.68 3.94 14.08
CA ASN A 32 3.26 5.26 14.24
C ASN A 32 2.15 6.33 14.29
N ASN A 33 2.51 7.60 14.51
CA ASN A 33 1.52 8.67 14.69
C ASN A 33 0.56 8.80 13.49
N ASP A 34 1.09 8.71 12.27
CA ASP A 34 0.33 8.96 11.04
C ASP A 34 0.05 7.68 10.23
N THR A 35 0.63 6.54 10.64
CA THR A 35 0.61 5.31 9.85
C THR A 35 0.39 4.10 10.74
N ALA A 36 -0.45 3.17 10.31
CA ALA A 36 -0.56 1.84 10.91
C ALA A 36 -0.17 0.77 9.88
N ILE A 37 0.66 -0.19 10.28
CA ILE A 37 1.17 -1.25 9.42
C ILE A 37 0.51 -2.56 9.82
N PHE A 38 -0.08 -3.22 8.82
CA PHE A 38 -0.75 -4.51 8.99
C PHE A 38 -0.17 -5.57 8.06
N LYS A 39 -0.23 -6.82 8.50
CA LYS A 39 0.10 -7.99 7.69
C LYS A 39 -1.19 -8.68 7.27
N LEU A 40 -1.54 -8.53 5.99
CA LEU A 40 -2.85 -8.92 5.46
C LEU A 40 -2.70 -9.67 4.14
N ASP A 41 -3.73 -10.42 3.76
CA ASP A 41 -3.90 -10.87 2.38
C ASP A 41 -5.04 -10.08 1.75
N LEU A 42 -4.68 -9.08 0.94
CA LEU A 42 -5.58 -8.04 0.48
C LEU A 42 -5.79 -8.21 -1.03
N PRO A 43 -6.91 -8.82 -1.46
CA PRO A 43 -7.13 -9.13 -2.87
C PRO A 43 -7.37 -7.87 -3.72
N ASP A 44 -8.01 -6.85 -3.16
CA ASP A 44 -8.26 -5.56 -3.84
C ASP A 44 -8.07 -4.35 -2.88
N PRO A 45 -6.92 -3.66 -2.97
CA PRO A 45 -6.65 -2.45 -2.20
C PRO A 45 -7.58 -1.27 -2.50
N GLU A 46 -8.06 -1.14 -3.74
CA GLU A 46 -8.90 -0.01 -4.15
C GLU A 46 -10.30 -0.14 -3.53
N ALA A 47 -10.89 -1.35 -3.60
CA ALA A 47 -12.14 -1.64 -2.90
C ALA A 47 -12.02 -1.48 -1.38
N MET A 48 -10.88 -1.84 -0.79
CA MET A 48 -10.67 -1.63 0.65
C MET A 48 -10.59 -0.14 1.00
N GLN A 49 -9.86 0.64 0.21
CA GLN A 49 -9.76 2.08 0.43
C GLN A 49 -11.13 2.77 0.35
N ASN A 50 -11.98 2.35 -0.58
CA ASN A 50 -13.36 2.87 -0.71
C ASN A 50 -14.27 2.52 0.48
N ARG A 51 -13.93 1.50 1.27
CA ARG A 51 -14.69 1.10 2.47
C ARG A 51 -14.26 1.82 3.74
N LEU A 52 -13.08 2.44 3.75
CA LEU A 52 -12.52 3.09 4.93
C LEU A 52 -12.90 4.57 4.92
N GLY A 53 -13.55 5.04 5.98
CA GLY A 53 -13.94 6.45 6.09
C GLY A 53 -12.78 7.36 6.49
N GLY A 54 -11.78 6.82 7.19
CA GLY A 54 -10.69 7.60 7.78
C GLY A 54 -9.31 7.42 7.14
N THR A 55 -9.14 6.47 6.22
CA THR A 55 -7.83 6.15 5.63
C THR A 55 -7.58 7.01 4.40
N ILE A 56 -6.45 7.72 4.38
CA ILE A 56 -6.04 8.58 3.26
C ILE A 56 -5.50 7.75 2.11
N LYS A 57 -4.64 6.76 2.43
CA LYS A 57 -3.91 5.98 1.45
C LYS A 57 -3.55 4.60 1.99
N ILE A 58 -3.59 3.60 1.11
CA ILE A 58 -3.07 2.26 1.38
C ILE A 58 -1.80 2.07 0.54
N ILE A 59 -0.70 1.67 1.19
CA ILE A 59 0.61 1.48 0.58
C ILE A 59 1.03 0.03 0.78
N LYS A 60 1.19 -0.73 -0.30
CA LYS A 60 1.77 -2.08 -0.25
C LYS A 60 3.29 -1.95 -0.01
N ILE A 61 3.79 -2.61 1.03
CA ILE A 61 5.21 -2.67 1.35
C ILE A 61 5.79 -3.95 0.74
N LEU A 62 6.78 -3.77 -0.14
CA LEU A 62 7.58 -4.85 -0.72
C LEU A 62 8.91 -4.95 0.03
N ASP A 63 9.15 -6.10 0.65
CA ASP A 63 10.37 -6.36 1.44
C ASP A 63 11.43 -7.03 0.56
N HIS A 64 12.47 -6.28 0.19
CA HIS A 64 13.59 -6.73 -0.63
C HIS A 64 14.49 -7.77 0.06
N SER A 65 14.34 -8.00 1.36
CA SER A 65 15.06 -9.09 2.06
C SER A 65 14.51 -10.48 1.71
N LYS A 66 13.30 -10.53 1.14
CA LYS A 66 12.70 -11.72 0.54
C LYS A 66 12.93 -11.64 -0.96
N THR A 67 13.14 -12.79 -1.61
CA THR A 67 13.32 -12.86 -3.06
C THR A 67 12.13 -12.23 -3.77
N LEU A 68 12.25 -10.97 -4.16
CA LEU A 68 11.28 -10.30 -5.03
C LEU A 68 11.43 -10.94 -6.40
N ASN A 69 10.35 -11.57 -6.86
CA ASN A 69 10.33 -12.03 -8.23
C ASN A 69 9.96 -10.83 -9.12
N ASP A 70 10.38 -10.87 -10.38
CA ASP A 70 10.08 -9.82 -11.37
C ASP A 70 8.57 -9.53 -11.50
N LYS A 71 7.72 -10.53 -11.25
CA LYS A 71 6.25 -10.41 -11.36
C LYS A 71 5.63 -9.61 -10.23
N ASP A 72 6.23 -9.63 -9.03
CA ASP A 72 5.75 -8.89 -7.85
C ASP A 72 5.77 -7.37 -8.09
N LEU A 73 6.63 -6.91 -9.00
CA LEU A 73 6.75 -5.52 -9.45
C LEU A 73 6.10 -5.28 -10.82
N LYS A 74 6.34 -6.16 -11.80
CA LYS A 74 5.84 -5.97 -13.17
C LYS A 74 4.32 -6.07 -13.26
N ASP A 75 3.70 -7.08 -12.65
CA ASP A 75 2.27 -7.34 -12.82
C ASP A 75 1.40 -6.18 -12.30
N PRO A 76 1.66 -5.60 -11.10
CA PRO A 76 0.89 -4.45 -10.63
C PRO A 76 1.06 -3.22 -11.51
N ILE A 77 2.29 -2.93 -11.96
CA ILE A 77 2.58 -1.79 -12.82
C ILE A 77 1.89 -1.98 -14.18
N GLN A 78 2.02 -3.16 -14.78
CA GLN A 78 1.39 -3.50 -16.05
C GLN A 78 -0.13 -3.33 -15.97
N LYS A 79 -0.78 -3.83 -14.91
CA LYS A 79 -2.23 -3.65 -14.71
C LYS A 79 -2.66 -2.18 -14.64
N ILE A 80 -1.88 -1.35 -13.95
CA ILE A 80 -2.16 0.10 -13.86
C ILE A 80 -2.02 0.74 -15.25
N LEU A 81 -0.95 0.42 -15.97
CA LEU A 81 -0.71 0.94 -17.31
C LEU A 81 -1.79 0.49 -18.31
N GLU A 82 -2.17 -0.79 -18.28
CA GLU A 82 -3.25 -1.30 -19.12
C GLU A 82 -4.58 -0.65 -18.75
N LYS A 83 -4.94 -0.51 -17.47
CA LYS A 83 -6.19 0.14 -17.04
C LYS A 83 -6.27 1.60 -17.54
N ASP A 84 -5.19 2.35 -17.41
CA ASP A 84 -5.20 3.80 -17.64
C ASP A 84 -4.82 4.20 -19.08
N PHE A 85 -4.12 3.34 -19.82
CA PHE A 85 -3.54 3.65 -21.14
C PHE A 85 -3.88 2.63 -22.25
N HIS A 86 -4.78 1.65 -22.03
CA HIS A 86 -5.12 0.63 -23.06
C HIS A 86 -5.38 1.24 -24.45
N ASP A 87 -6.16 2.32 -24.50
CA ASP A 87 -6.57 3.00 -25.74
C ASP A 87 -6.04 4.45 -25.84
N HIS A 88 -5.09 4.85 -24.98
CA HIS A 88 -4.64 6.24 -24.88
C HIS A 88 -3.13 6.33 -24.85
N GLU A 89 -2.57 7.23 -25.67
CA GLU A 89 -1.16 7.60 -25.63
C GLU A 89 -0.97 8.91 -24.87
N GLY A 90 0.00 8.94 -23.95
CA GLY A 90 0.22 10.12 -23.12
C GLY A 90 1.39 9.96 -22.16
N LYS A 91 1.61 11.00 -21.34
CA LYS A 91 2.60 10.92 -20.26
C LYS A 91 2.03 10.09 -19.12
N ILE A 92 2.77 9.09 -18.66
CA ILE A 92 2.43 8.29 -17.48
C ILE A 92 2.83 9.10 -16.23
N PRO A 93 1.88 9.55 -15.38
CA PRO A 93 2.21 10.19 -14.12
C PRO A 93 2.63 9.11 -13.11
N PHE A 94 3.92 8.85 -12.97
CA PHE A 94 4.45 7.90 -11.99
C PHE A 94 5.47 8.55 -11.04
N ALA A 95 5.56 8.01 -9.83
CA ALA A 95 6.56 8.37 -8.84
C ALA A 95 7.11 7.11 -8.17
N ILE A 96 8.43 6.98 -8.10
CA ILE A 96 9.12 5.88 -7.40
C ILE A 96 9.91 6.49 -6.26
N ASN A 97 9.60 6.07 -5.03
CA ASN A 97 10.39 6.42 -3.84
C ASN A 97 11.20 5.21 -3.41
N ILE A 98 12.53 5.33 -3.48
CA ILE A 98 13.46 4.30 -3.02
C ILE A 98 13.98 4.72 -1.65
N LEU A 99 13.59 3.99 -0.60
CA LEU A 99 14.05 4.24 0.77
C LEU A 99 15.24 3.34 1.09
N ASN A 100 16.19 3.83 1.90
CA ASN A 100 17.41 3.10 2.32
C ASN A 100 18.37 2.70 1.19
N PHE A 101 18.49 3.51 0.14
CA PHE A 101 19.57 3.36 -0.84
C PHE A 101 20.92 3.72 -0.21
N LYS A 102 21.64 2.74 0.34
CA LYS A 102 23.07 2.90 0.62
C LYS A 102 23.79 2.80 -0.72
N ASN A 103 24.28 3.95 -1.23
CA ASN A 103 25.10 4.07 -2.44
C ASN A 103 25.92 2.79 -2.75
N PRO A 104 25.59 2.03 -3.82
CA PRO A 104 26.61 1.27 -4.50
C PRO A 104 27.46 2.28 -5.30
N ARG A 105 28.77 2.20 -5.11
CA ARG A 105 29.76 3.04 -5.79
C ARG A 105 29.60 3.03 -7.31
#